data_AF-A0A0L8FIU3-F1
#
_entry.id   AF-A0A0L8FIU3-F1
#
_cell.length_a   1.000
_cell.length_b   1.000
_cell.length_c   1.000
_cell.angle_alpha   90.00
_cell.angle_beta   90.00
_cell.angle_gamma   90.00
#
_symmetry.space_group_name_H-M   'P 1'
#
loop_
_entity.id
_entity.type
_entity.pdbx_description
1 polymer ?
#
loop_
_entity_poly.entity_id
_entity_poly.type
_entity_poly.pdbx_seq_one_letter_code
_entity_poly.pdbx_strand_id
1 'polypeptide(L)'
;AGQYIVSNSSEESKLTVPEITIKDTFCFNFHYMFYGNGTVSVYDNDTYLMSLSKFEYDMWRGVNITLSGGIHNIHFAYSNGNSTSGAMALDSVSIIPGRCLHKRKTV
;
A
#
# COMPACT_ATOMS: atom_id res chain seq x y z
N ALA A 1 8.34 -5.86 20.16
CA ALA A 1 7.04 -5.19 19.95
C ALA A 1 7.23 -4.21 18.78
N GLY A 2 6.39 -4.30 17.75
CA GLY A 2 6.35 -3.35 16.64
C GLY A 2 5.12 -2.46 16.73
N GLN A 3 5.06 -1.40 15.94
CA GLN A 3 3.90 -0.52 15.81
C GLN A 3 3.46 -0.51 14.34
N TYR A 4 2.16 -0.56 14.09
CA TYR A 4 1.59 -0.51 12.75
C TYR A 4 0.26 0.23 12.77
N ILE A 5 -0.15 0.76 11.62
CA ILE A 5 -1.45 1.43 11.44
C ILE A 5 -2.44 0.42 10.89
N VAL A 6 -3.68 0.42 11.40
CA VAL A 6 -4.75 -0.46 10.91
C VAL A 6 -5.94 0.35 10.46
N SER A 7 -6.46 0.03 9.27
CA SER A 7 -7.82 0.36 8.86
C SER A 7 -8.68 -0.89 8.93
N ASN A 8 -9.70 -0.92 9.80
CA ASN A 8 -10.66 -2.02 9.93
C ASN A 8 -12.06 -1.49 9.59
N SER A 9 -12.70 -2.08 8.59
CA SER A 9 -14.00 -1.61 8.10
C SER A 9 -14.85 -2.77 7.56
N SER A 10 -16.16 -2.65 7.73
CA SER A 10 -17.18 -3.46 7.04
C SER A 10 -17.70 -2.80 5.75
N GLU A 11 -17.29 -1.56 5.51
CA GLU A 11 -17.66 -0.71 4.38
C GLU A 11 -16.39 -0.17 3.69
N GLU A 12 -16.54 0.71 2.69
CA GLU A 12 -15.41 1.38 2.07
C GLU A 12 -14.60 2.18 3.09
N SER A 13 -13.27 2.12 3.00
CA SER A 13 -12.39 2.92 3.84
C SER A 13 -11.14 3.36 3.07
N LYS A 14 -10.58 4.50 3.48
CA LYS A 14 -9.40 5.11 2.84
C LYS A 14 -8.37 5.45 3.91
N LEU A 15 -7.16 4.92 3.74
CA LEU A 15 -5.97 5.31 4.50
C LEU A 15 -5.08 6.14 3.60
N THR A 16 -4.88 7.42 3.95
CA THR A 16 -4.06 8.36 3.17
C THR A 16 -2.74 8.60 3.90
N VAL A 17 -1.62 8.53 3.18
CA VAL A 17 -0.31 8.95 3.72
C VAL A 17 -0.15 10.47 3.55
N PRO A 18 0.74 11.13 4.31
CA PRO A 18 1.03 12.55 4.08
C PRO A 18 1.41 12.82 2.62
N GLU A 19 1.07 14.00 2.11
CA GLU A 19 1.47 14.43 0.76
C GLU A 19 2.99 14.35 0.61
N ILE A 20 3.44 13.78 -0.51
CA ILE A 20 4.86 13.62 -0.82
C ILE A 20 5.21 14.58 -1.95
N THR A 21 6.17 15.48 -1.71
CA THR A 21 6.71 16.36 -2.75
C THR A 21 8.19 16.05 -2.97
N ILE A 22 8.52 15.42 -4.10
CA ILE A 22 9.90 15.01 -4.45
C ILE A 22 10.19 15.36 -5.90
N LYS A 23 11.35 15.95 -6.17
CA LYS A 23 11.73 16.41 -7.53
C LYS A 23 12.16 15.29 -8.46
N ASP A 24 12.84 14.27 -7.92
CA ASP A 24 13.42 13.18 -8.69
C ASP A 24 12.55 11.92 -8.63
N THR A 25 12.84 10.95 -9.49
CA THR A 25 12.23 9.61 -9.40
C THR A 25 12.60 8.95 -8.08
N PHE A 26 11.63 8.33 -7.42
CA PHE A 26 11.82 7.64 -6.14
C PHE A 26 11.06 6.31 -6.09
N CYS A 27 11.46 5.47 -5.14
CA CYS A 27 10.80 4.23 -4.82
C CYS A 27 9.98 4.41 -3.54
N PHE A 28 8.66 4.29 -3.66
CA PHE A 28 7.75 4.21 -2.53
C PHE A 28 7.68 2.74 -2.08
N ASN A 29 8.16 2.48 -0.86
CA ASN A 29 8.19 1.15 -0.26
C ASN A 29 7.27 1.12 0.96
N PHE A 30 6.54 0.02 1.13
CA PHE A 30 5.75 -0.22 2.33
C PHE A 30 5.57 -1.72 2.56
N HIS A 31 5.26 -2.09 3.80
CA HIS A 31 4.81 -3.43 4.15
C HIS A 31 3.33 -3.39 4.54
N TYR A 32 2.61 -4.44 4.16
CA TYR A 32 1.22 -4.58 4.55
C TYR A 32 0.88 -6.01 4.96
N MET A 33 -0.17 -6.10 5.76
CA MET A 33 -0.95 -7.32 5.99
C MET A 33 -2.41 -6.99 5.64
N PHE A 34 -3.11 -7.91 4.98
CA PHE A 34 -4.50 -7.72 4.59
C PHE A 34 -5.31 -9.00 4.83
N TYR A 35 -6.44 -8.89 5.52
CA TYR A 35 -7.41 -9.97 5.72
C TYR A 35 -8.85 -9.51 5.47
N GLY A 36 -9.75 -10.48 5.30
CA GLY A 36 -11.16 -10.24 4.94
C GLY A 36 -11.43 -10.54 3.47
N ASN A 37 -12.65 -10.27 3.00
CA ASN A 37 -13.11 -10.65 1.65
C ASN A 37 -13.18 -9.49 0.65
N GLY A 38 -12.75 -8.30 1.05
CA GLY A 38 -12.72 -7.13 0.17
C GLY A 38 -11.49 -7.10 -0.75
N THR A 39 -11.31 -5.96 -1.39
CA THR A 39 -10.14 -5.61 -2.20
C THR A 39 -9.46 -4.39 -1.58
N VAL A 40 -8.13 -4.36 -1.56
CA VAL A 40 -7.37 -3.16 -1.21
C VAL A 40 -6.64 -2.68 -2.45
N SER A 41 -6.87 -1.43 -2.84
CA SER A 41 -6.26 -0.80 -4.02
C SER A 41 -5.42 0.41 -3.59
N VAL A 42 -4.32 0.63 -4.29
CA VAL A 42 -3.40 1.74 -4.08
C VAL A 42 -3.58 2.74 -5.22
N TYR A 43 -3.69 4.01 -4.86
CA TYR A 43 -3.87 5.12 -5.79
C TYR A 43 -2.85 6.21 -5.50
N ASP A 44 -2.52 6.99 -6.53
CA ASP A 44 -1.78 8.25 -6.44
C ASP A 44 -2.52 9.32 -7.23
N ASN A 45 -2.92 10.41 -6.57
CA ASN A 45 -3.73 11.48 -7.19
C ASN A 45 -4.96 10.91 -7.94
N ASP A 46 -5.66 9.97 -7.29
CA ASP A 46 -6.81 9.21 -7.84
C ASP A 46 -6.51 8.33 -9.07
N THR A 47 -5.25 8.26 -9.51
CA THR A 47 -4.79 7.29 -10.51
C THR A 47 -4.55 5.95 -9.86
N TYR A 48 -5.22 4.91 -10.35
CA TYR A 48 -5.03 3.54 -9.87
C TYR A 48 -3.60 3.07 -10.18
N LEU A 49 -2.88 2.61 -9.15
CA LEU A 49 -1.54 2.04 -9.28
C LEU A 49 -1.60 0.52 -9.32
N MET A 50 -2.24 -0.09 -8.32
CA MET A 50 -2.32 -1.54 -8.19
C MET A 50 -3.38 -1.99 -7.19
N SER A 51 -3.72 -3.27 -7.23
CA SER A 51 -4.46 -3.96 -6.19
C SER A 51 -3.50 -4.82 -5.37
N LEU A 52 -3.63 -4.77 -4.04
CA LEU A 52 -2.87 -5.59 -3.11
C LEU A 52 -3.44 -7.01 -3.08
N SER A 53 -2.55 -7.98 -3.18
CA SER A 53 -2.92 -9.39 -3.12
C SER A 53 -3.27 -9.79 -1.69
N LYS A 54 -4.31 -10.62 -1.55
CA LYS A 54 -4.65 -11.29 -0.28
C LYS A 54 -3.73 -12.49 -0.06
N PHE A 55 -3.31 -12.71 1.17
CA PHE A 55 -2.46 -13.84 1.57
C PHE A 55 -3.00 -14.50 2.84
N GLU A 56 -2.36 -15.58 3.29
CA GLU A 56 -2.69 -16.20 4.58
C GLU A 56 -2.55 -15.19 5.73
N TYR A 57 -3.31 -15.46 6.80
CA TYR A 57 -3.29 -14.61 7.99
C TYR A 57 -1.87 -14.49 8.54
N ASP A 58 -1.52 -13.31 9.06
CA ASP A 58 -0.23 -13.02 9.71
C ASP A 58 1.02 -13.01 8.80
N MET A 59 0.84 -12.95 7.47
CA MET A 59 1.96 -12.69 6.54
C MET A 59 2.06 -11.22 6.13
N TRP A 60 3.23 -10.63 6.39
CA TRP A 60 3.60 -9.30 5.88
C TRP A 60 4.21 -9.37 4.48
N ARG A 61 3.82 -8.43 3.61
CA ARG A 61 4.31 -8.33 2.23
C ARG A 61 4.87 -6.96 1.94
N GLY A 62 6.11 -6.92 1.45
CA GLY A 62 6.73 -5.71 0.95
C GLY A 62 6.29 -5.39 -0.47
N VAL A 63 5.94 -4.13 -0.72
CA VAL A 63 5.60 -3.58 -2.03
C VAL A 63 6.56 -2.45 -2.35
N ASN A 64 6.91 -2.33 -3.63
CA ASN A 64 7.80 -1.31 -4.14
C ASN A 64 7.17 -0.70 -5.40
N ILE A 65 6.92 0.60 -5.39
CA ILE A 65 6.34 1.33 -6.52
C ILE A 65 7.32 2.43 -6.93
N THR A 66 7.75 2.41 -8.19
CA THR A 66 8.56 3.49 -8.74
C THR A 66 7.64 4.62 -9.17
N LEU A 67 7.82 5.80 -8.59
CA LEU A 67 7.07 7.01 -8.90
C LEU A 67 8.02 8.06 -9.51
N SER A 68 7.54 8.80 -10.52
CA SER A 68 8.26 9.96 -11.06
C SER A 68 8.32 11.09 -10.03
N GLY A 69 9.17 12.10 -10.26
CA GLY A 69 9.11 13.31 -9.44
C GLY A 69 7.79 14.06 -9.62
N GLY A 70 7.31 14.68 -8.54
CA GLY A 70 6.03 15.38 -8.51
C GLY A 70 5.49 15.56 -7.09
N ILE A 71 4.20 15.90 -7.05
CA ILE A 71 3.38 15.92 -5.84
C ILE A 71 2.52 14.66 -5.87
N HIS A 72 2.53 13.88 -4.81
CA HIS A 72 1.85 12.59 -4.73
C HIS A 72 0.91 12.55 -3.53
N ASN A 73 -0.33 12.13 -3.78
CA ASN A 73 -1.36 11.91 -2.77
C ASN A 73 -1.71 10.42 -2.73
N ILE A 74 -0.82 9.65 -2.13
CA ILE A 74 -0.95 8.19 -2.09
C ILE A 74 -2.00 7.79 -1.05
N HIS A 75 -2.89 6.89 -1.46
CA HIS A 75 -3.86 6.32 -0.55
C HIS A 75 -4.19 4.86 -0.85
N PHE A 76 -4.58 4.16 0.20
CA PHE A 76 -5.02 2.78 0.19
C PHE A 76 -6.53 2.76 0.40
N ALA A 77 -7.28 2.26 -0.58
CA ALA A 77 -8.72 2.16 -0.52
C ALA A 77 -9.10 0.68 -0.33
N TYR A 78 -9.82 0.39 0.75
CA TYR A 78 -10.52 -0.87 0.90
C TYR A 78 -11.93 -0.72 0.34
N SER A 79 -12.35 -1.67 -0.48
CA SER A 79 -13.72 -1.81 -0.95
C SER A 79 -14.21 -3.24 -0.76
N ASN A 80 -15.48 -3.37 -0.39
CA ASN A 80 -16.13 -4.68 -0.30
C ASN A 80 -17.59 -4.55 -0.75
N GLY A 81 -18.07 -5.51 -1.55
CA GLY A 81 -19.45 -5.55 -2.03
C GLY A 81 -20.42 -6.22 -1.07
N ASN A 82 -19.93 -7.02 -0.11
CA ASN A 82 -20.74 -7.77 0.84
C ASN A 82 -20.20 -7.56 2.26
N SER A 83 -21.08 -7.40 3.25
CA SER A 83 -20.90 -6.97 4.66
C SER A 83 -19.91 -7.76 5.56
N THR A 84 -18.91 -8.43 5.00
CA THR A 84 -17.82 -9.07 5.74
C THR A 84 -16.75 -8.04 6.10
N SER A 85 -16.37 -7.97 7.37
CA SER A 85 -15.28 -7.08 7.81
C SER A 85 -13.94 -7.48 7.19
N GLY A 86 -13.13 -6.48 6.88
CA GLY A 86 -11.74 -6.65 6.51
C GLY A 86 -10.88 -5.61 7.22
N ALA A 87 -9.61 -5.93 7.40
CA ALA A 87 -8.66 -4.93 7.82
C ALA A 87 -7.36 -5.02 7.03
N MET A 88 -6.78 -3.84 6.81
CA MET A 88 -5.43 -3.67 6.30
C MET A 88 -4.58 -3.11 7.44
N ALA A 89 -3.42 -3.72 7.66
CA ALA A 89 -2.35 -3.14 8.45
C ALA A 89 -1.23 -2.64 7.52
N LEU A 90 -0.62 -1.52 7.86
CA LEU A 90 0.48 -0.87 7.15
C LEU A 90 1.63 -0.62 8.11
N ASP A 91 2.86 -0.93 7.68
CA ASP A 91 4.08 -0.67 8.45
C ASP A 91 5.28 -0.43 7.51
N SER A 92 6.38 0.08 8.05
CA SER A 92 7.67 0.24 7.37
C SER A 92 7.56 1.01 6.05
N VAL A 93 6.76 2.08 6.05
CA VAL A 93 6.61 2.99 4.92
C VAL A 93 7.88 3.81 4.78
N SER A 94 8.49 3.79 3.59
CA SER A 94 9.72 4.51 3.31
C SER A 94 9.77 5.01 1.88
N ILE A 95 10.58 6.04 1.68
CA ILE A 95 10.89 6.60 0.37
C ILE A 95 12.39 6.47 0.15
N ILE A 96 12.76 5.83 -0.96
CA ILE A 96 14.16 5.59 -1.33
C ILE A 96 14.44 6.35 -2.63
N PRO A 97 15.50 7.18 -2.71
CA PRO A 97 15.86 7.86 -3.95
C PRO A 97 16.12 6.88 -5.11
N GLY A 98 15.65 7.21 -6.31
CA GLY A 98 15.84 6.41 -7.52
C GLY A 98 14.74 5.36 -7.76
N ARG A 99 14.94 4.50 -8.75
CA ARG A 99 13.96 3.45 -9.11
C ARG A 99 13.99 2.30 -8.10
N CYS A 100 12.86 1.62 -7.95
CA CYS A 100 12.80 0.41 -7.12
C CYS A 100 13.69 -0.70 -7.67
N LEU A 101 14.51 -1.28 -6.79
CA LEU A 101 15.29 -2.47 -7.12
C LEU A 101 14.37 -3.70 -7.07
N HIS A 102 14.15 -4.33 -8.22
CA HIS A 102 13.57 -5.67 -8.22
C HIS A 102 14.67 -6.63 -7.77
N LYS A 103 14.44 -7.38 -6.69
CA LYS A 103 15.27 -8.57 -6.45
C LYS A 103 15.03 -9.51 -7.63
N ARG A 104 16.01 -9.62 -8.54
CA ARG A 104 16.02 -10.69 -9.54
C ARG A 104 15.93 -12.00 -8.77
N LYS A 105 14.94 -12.84 -9.10
CA LYS A 105 15.01 -14.25 -8.73
C LYS A 105 16.26 -14.79 -9.42
N THR A 106 17.31 -15.03 -8.66
CA THR A 106 18.41 -15.87 -9.14
C THR A 106 17.79 -17.24 -9.40
N VAL A 107 17.74 -17.64 -10.67
CA VAL A 107 17.36 -19.00 -11.09
C VAL A 107 18.49 -19.94 -10.76
#